data_AF-A0A3A8FHT0-F1
#
_entry.id   AF-A0A3A8FHT0-F1
#
_cell.length_a   1.000
_cell.length_b   1.000
_cell.length_c   1.000
_cell.angle_alpha   90.00
_cell.angle_beta   90.00
_cell.angle_gamma   90.00
#
_symmetry.space_group_name_H-M   'P 1'
#
loop_
_entity.id
_entity.type
_entity.pdbx_description
1 polymer ?
#
loop_
_entity_poly.entity_id
_entity_poly.type
_entity_poly.pdbx_seq_one_letter_code
_entity_poly.pdbx_strand_id
1 'polypeptide(L)' 'MNKKEFRANLYGAYVSSGMHNHVLIQKNIEIAESFVFDKHGITAFDLNKIKIATAEGVHQSNGSYALGKT' A
#
# COMPACT_ATOMS: atom_id res chain seq x y z
N MET A 1 -0.58 -21.06 7.30
CA MET A 1 -1.18 -19.89 6.61
C MET A 1 -0.63 -19.85 5.19
N ASN A 2 -1.50 -19.82 4.18
CA ASN A 2 -1.09 -19.69 2.78
C ASN A 2 -0.99 -18.20 2.37
N LYS A 3 -0.41 -17.91 1.19
CA LYS A 3 -0.24 -16.53 0.68
C LYS A 3 -1.56 -15.76 0.60
N LYS A 4 -2.66 -16.42 0.22
CA LYS A 4 -3.98 -15.78 0.09
C LYS A 4 -4.55 -15.36 1.45
N GLU A 5 -4.47 -16.24 2.45
CA GLU A 5 -4.86 -15.94 3.83
C GLU A 5 -4.01 -14.82 4.43
N PHE A 6 -2.69 -14.85 4.19
CA PHE A 6 -1.79 -13.80 4.64
C PHE A 6 -2.16 -12.43 4.06
N ARG A 7 -2.38 -12.34 2.74
CA ARG A 7 -2.81 -11.11 2.07
C ARG A 7 -4.12 -10.58 2.65
N ALA A 8 -5.12 -11.46 2.82
CA ALA A 8 -6.43 -11.07 3.34
C ALA A 8 -6.33 -10.53 4.79
N ASN A 9 -5.54 -11.21 5.64
CA ASN A 9 -5.36 -10.81 7.03
C ASN A 9 -4.63 -9.46 7.14
N LEU A 10 -3.54 -9.25 6.38
CA LEU A 10 -2.83 -7.97 6.38
C LEU A 10 -3.72 -6.85 5.85
N TYR A 11 -4.45 -7.10 4.76
CA TYR A 11 -5.35 -6.11 4.17
C TYR A 11 -6.42 -5.67 5.17
N GLY A 12 -7.06 -6.63 5.86
CA GLY A 12 -8.00 -6.36 6.94
C GLY A 12 -7.38 -5.53 8.05
N ALA A 13 -6.18 -5.88 8.51
CA ALA A 13 -5.47 -5.15 9.55
C ALA A 13 -5.16 -3.69 9.17
N TYR A 14 -4.75 -3.44 7.93
CA TYR A 14 -4.52 -2.07 7.43
C TYR A 14 -5.81 -1.26 7.35
N VAL A 15 -6.90 -1.84 6.85
CA VAL A 15 -8.20 -1.14 6.80
C VAL A 15 -8.70 -0.85 8.22
N SER A 16 -8.58 -1.81 9.14
CA SER A 16 -8.97 -1.63 10.54
C SER A 16 -8.10 -0.61 11.29
N SER A 17 -6.86 -0.35 10.84
CA SER A 17 -6.00 0.70 11.41
C SER A 17 -6.27 2.10 10.84
N GLY A 18 -7.25 2.23 9.93
CA GLY A 18 -7.61 3.50 9.29
C GLY A 18 -6.79 3.82 8.03
N MET A 19 -5.97 2.89 7.53
CA MET A 19 -5.33 3.04 6.23
C MET A 19 -6.35 2.70 5.13
N HIS A 20 -6.79 3.71 4.38
CA HIS A 20 -7.72 3.55 3.27
C HIS A 20 -7.07 3.73 1.89
N ASN A 21 -5.78 4.05 1.83
CA ASN A 21 -5.04 4.09 0.57
C ASN A 21 -4.73 2.67 0.09
N HIS A 22 -5.63 2.10 -0.72
CA HIS A 22 -5.53 0.73 -1.22
C HIS A 22 -4.23 0.43 -1.97
N VAL A 23 -3.69 1.41 -2.71
CA VAL A 23 -2.42 1.26 -3.43
C VAL A 23 -1.26 1.11 -2.45
N LEU A 24 -1.24 1.90 -1.38
CA LEU A 24 -0.24 1.82 -0.34
C LEU A 24 -0.35 0.50 0.44
N ILE A 25 -1.57 0.05 0.74
CA ILE A 25 -1.82 -1.24 1.39
C ILE A 25 -1.24 -2.39 0.55
N GLN A 26 -1.53 -2.43 -0.75
CA GLN A 26 -1.04 -3.48 -1.64
C GLN A 26 0.49 -3.51 -1.72
N LYS A 27 1.15 -2.35 -1.85
CA LYS A 27 2.62 -2.26 -1.86
C LYS A 27 3.25 -2.78 -0.56
N ASN A 28 2.65 -2.47 0.58
CA ASN A 28 3.13 -2.99 1.87
C ASN A 28 2.93 -4.51 1.99
N ILE A 29 1.78 -5.02 1.50
CA ILE A 29 1.50 -6.46 1.48
C ILE A 29 2.50 -7.22 0.61
N GLU A 30 2.85 -6.71 -0.58
CA GLU A 30 3.83 -7.34 -1.47
C GLU A 30 5.19 -7.51 -0.78
N ILE A 31 5.68 -6.46 -0.10
CA ILE A 31 6.96 -6.50 0.61
C ILE A 31 6.90 -7.47 1.78
N ALA A 32 5.82 -7.44 2.56
CA ALA A 32 5.64 -8.35 3.68
C ALA A 32 5.53 -9.81 3.22
N GLU A 33 4.87 -10.07 2.08
CA GLU A 33 4.78 -11.40 1.50
C GLU A 33 6.15 -11.92 1.05
N SER A 34 6.92 -11.11 0.34
CA SER A 34 8.26 -11.50 -0.10
C SER A 34 9.20 -11.79 1.07
N PHE A 35 9.06 -11.06 2.18
CA PHE A 35 9.82 -11.34 3.40
C PHE A 35 9.41 -12.67 4.04
N VAL A 36 8.11 -12.92 4.20
CA VAL A 36 7.60 -14.09 4.92
C VAL A 36 7.74 -15.39 4.11
N PHE A 37 7.44 -15.35 2.82
CA PHE A 37 7.36 -16.55 1.99
C PHE A 37 8.56 -16.78 1.11
N ASP A 38 9.14 -15.71 0.55
CA ASP A 38 10.23 -15.83 -0.42
C ASP A 38 11.61 -15.73 0.26
N LYS A 39 11.64 -15.54 1.60
CA LYS A 39 12.83 -15.34 2.44
C LYS A 39 13.78 -14.26 1.89
N HIS A 40 13.24 -13.34 1.11
CA HIS A 40 14.01 -12.26 0.55
C HIS A 40 14.30 -11.25 1.67
N GLY A 41 15.57 -10.92 1.87
CA GLY A 41 15.94 -9.85 2.79
C GLY A 41 15.27 -8.55 2.37
N ILE A 42 14.64 -7.84 3.32
CA ILE A 42 14.10 -6.51 3.04
C ILE A 42 15.29 -5.56 2.90
N THR A 43 15.43 -4.95 1.72
CA THR A 43 16.51 -3.99 1.47
C THR A 43 16.05 -2.55 1.71
N ALA A 44 16.99 -1.63 1.88
CA ALA A 44 16.68 -0.19 1.94
C ALA A 44 15.95 0.30 0.67
N PHE A 45 16.15 -0.36 -0.46
CA PHE A 45 15.45 -0.07 -1.72
C PHE A 45 13.96 -0.41 -1.63
N ASP A 46 13.61 -1.54 -1.01
CA ASP A 46 12.22 -1.94 -0.80
C ASP A 46 11.48 -0.98 0.12
N LEU A 47 12.15 -0.50 1.17
CA LEU A 47 11.62 0.53 2.07
C LEU A 47 11.45 1.89 1.36
N ASN A 48 12.33 2.23 0.41
CA ASN A 48 12.25 3.48 -0.34
C ASN A 48 11.02 3.50 -1.26
N LYS A 49 10.65 2.37 -1.87
CA LYS A 49 9.41 2.24 -2.68
C LYS A 49 8.15 2.59 -1.87
N ILE A 50 8.11 2.21 -0.59
CA ILE A 50 6.99 2.55 0.31
C ILE A 50 6.98 4.06 0.61
N LYS A 51 8.15 4.65 0.90
CA LYS A 51 8.28 6.08 1.19
C LYS A 51 7.80 6.94 0.02
N ILE A 52 8.19 6.60 -1.20
CA ILE A 52 7.76 7.30 -2.42
C ILE A 52 6.24 7.18 -2.58
N ALA A 53 5.66 5.97 -2.43
CA ALA A 53 4.22 5.78 -2.54
C ALA A 53 3.42 6.57 -1.48
N THR A 54 3.99 6.76 -0.29
CA THR A 54 3.38 7.55 0.78
C THR A 54 3.47 9.04 0.48
N ALA A 55 4.60 9.51 -0.08
CA ALA A 55 4.79 10.91 -0.47
C ALA A 55 3.90 11.31 -1.66
N GLU A 56 3.73 10.43 -2.64
CA GLU A 56 2.85 10.65 -3.81
C GLU A 56 1.36 10.62 -3.43
N GLY A 57 0.97 9.81 -2.45
CA GLY A 57 -0.40 9.76 -1.93
C GLY A 57 -0.85 11.01 -1.18
N VAL A 58 0.07 11.83 -0.68
CA VAL A 58 -0.22 13.11 0.01
C VAL A 58 -0.50 14.25 -1.00
N HIS A 59 -0.16 14.07 -2.28
CA HIS A 59 -0.33 15.11 -3.31
C HIS A 59 -1.66 15.05 -4.09
N GLN A 60 -2.57 14.11 -3.79
CA GLN A 60 -3.86 14.00 -4.50
C GLN A 60 -5.05 14.69 -3.81
N SER A 61 -4.79 15.66 -2.92
CA SER A 61 -5.78 16.68 -2.58
C SER A 61 -5.57 17.88 -3.48
N ASN A 62 -6.18 17.89 -4.67
CA ASN A 62 -6.69 19.07 -5.40
C ASN A 62 -7.13 18.66 -6.82
N GLY A 63 -8.32 18.07 -6.92
CA GLY A 63 -8.99 17.77 -8.18
C GLY A 63 -10.37 18.42 -8.31
N SER A 64 -10.61 19.55 -7.62
CA SER A 64 -11.86 20.29 -7.70
C SER A 64 -11.89 21.21 -8.94
N TYR A 65 -11.95 20.70 -10.18
CA TYR A 65 -12.45 21.46 -11.34
C TYR A 65 -12.86 20.52 -12.49
N ALA A 66 -14.08 19.99 -12.43
CA ALA A 66 -14.81 19.50 -13.59
C ALA A 66 -16.31 19.76 -13.43
N LEU A 67 -16.68 21.00 -13.06
CA LEU A 67 -18.03 21.50 -13.32
C LEU A 67 -18.05 22.00 -14.77
N GLY A 68 -18.46 21.14 -15.68
CA GLY A 68 -18.87 21.55 -17.02
C GLY A 68 -20.03 22.53 -16.87
N LYS A 69 -19.81 23.79 -17.24
CA LYS A 69 -20.90 24.75 -17.39
C LYS A 69 -21.67 24.38 -18.66
N THR A 70 -22.95 24.05 -18.51
CA THR A 70 -23.98 24.19 -19.55
C THR A 70 -24.44 25.63 -19.62
#